data_AF-A0A8T3THD9-F1
#
_entry.id   AF-A0A8T3THD9-F1
#
_cell.length_a   1.000
_cell.length_b   1.000
_cell.length_c   1.000
_cell.angle_alpha   90.00
_cell.angle_beta   90.00
_cell.angle_gamma   90.00
#
_symmetry.space_group_name_H-M   'P 1'
#
loop_
_entity.id
_entity.type
_entity.pdbx_description
1 polymer ?
#
loop_
_entity_poly.entity_id
_entity_poly.type
_entity_poly.pdbx_seq_one_letter_code
_entity_poly.pdbx_strand_id
1 'polypeptide(L)'
;AAAIEASFWMEDVGTYAMALDADKERVDAVASNAGHVLWCGAASPERARRVAASLLGPGLWSGWGIRTLSAEMAGYNPIGYHLGTVWPHDNAIAAAGLFRYGLSQEATQVASAMLQATAYFRDARLPELFCGFDRARSSYPVPYPVACSPQAWAAGSLFHLLGSMLGLEPNATAGELVLHAPTLPDWLPEVRLENLRVGDSVVDLLVRRSDDSAGVEVLRRTGDLSVVVRL
;
A
#
# COMPACT_ATOMS: atom_id res chain seq x y z
N ALA A 1 -10.25 -14.02 9.92
CA ALA A 1 -10.39 -12.78 10.71
C ALA A 1 -10.34 -13.07 12.21
N ALA A 2 -11.35 -13.71 12.82
CA ALA A 2 -11.44 -13.86 14.29
C ALA A 2 -10.22 -14.48 14.99
N ALA A 3 -9.61 -15.53 14.42
CA ALA A 3 -8.40 -16.14 15.00
C ALA A 3 -7.19 -15.19 14.98
N ILE A 4 -7.02 -14.40 13.90
CA ILE A 4 -5.94 -13.40 13.80
C ILE A 4 -6.15 -12.31 14.85
N GLU A 5 -7.37 -11.79 14.94
CA GLU A 5 -7.79 -10.78 15.92
C GLU A 5 -7.50 -11.19 17.37
N ALA A 6 -7.78 -12.45 17.72
CA ALA A 6 -7.57 -12.93 19.09
C ALA A 6 -6.10 -13.26 19.39
N SER A 7 -5.43 -13.95 18.45
CA SER A 7 -4.12 -14.52 18.71
C SER A 7 -2.98 -13.53 18.51
N PHE A 8 -3.06 -12.61 17.54
CA PHE A 8 -1.91 -11.77 17.16
C PHE A 8 -2.00 -10.33 17.66
N TRP A 9 -3.16 -9.87 18.12
CA TRP A 9 -3.28 -8.48 18.57
C TRP A 9 -2.48 -8.20 19.86
N MET A 10 -1.65 -7.15 19.82
CA MET A 10 -0.87 -6.63 20.94
C MET A 10 -1.52 -5.33 21.42
N GLU A 11 -2.29 -5.39 22.51
CA GLU A 11 -3.17 -4.30 22.97
C GLU A 11 -2.38 -3.07 23.45
N ASP A 12 -1.26 -3.29 24.11
CA ASP A 12 -0.32 -2.29 24.62
C ASP A 12 0.44 -1.58 23.49
N VAL A 13 0.81 -2.31 22.44
CA VAL A 13 1.52 -1.77 21.28
C VAL A 13 0.58 -1.15 20.24
N GLY A 14 -0.65 -1.66 20.14
CA GLY A 14 -1.65 -1.20 19.16
C GLY A 14 -1.42 -1.70 17.74
N THR A 15 -0.84 -2.90 17.59
CA THR A 15 -0.63 -3.56 16.29
C THR A 15 -0.72 -5.08 16.41
N TYR A 16 -0.49 -5.80 15.31
CA TYR A 16 -0.44 -7.27 15.31
C TYR A 16 1.01 -7.75 15.41
N ALA A 17 1.22 -8.76 16.26
CA ALA A 17 2.47 -9.49 16.39
C ALA A 17 2.87 -10.09 15.04
N MET A 18 4.17 -10.06 14.74
CA MET A 18 4.67 -10.62 13.49
C MET A 18 4.53 -12.15 13.43
N ALA A 19 4.64 -12.80 14.59
CA ALA A 19 4.58 -14.24 14.73
C ALA A 19 4.09 -14.62 16.14
N LEU A 20 3.76 -15.90 16.29
CA LEU A 20 3.70 -16.55 17.58
C LEU A 20 4.89 -17.51 17.68
N ASP A 21 5.49 -17.61 18.86
CA ASP A 21 6.60 -18.53 19.10
C ASP A 21 6.12 -19.99 19.30
N ALA A 22 7.03 -20.85 19.78
CA ALA A 22 6.76 -22.26 20.02
C ALA A 22 5.64 -22.49 21.05
N ASP A 23 5.54 -21.62 22.05
CA ASP A 23 4.59 -21.68 23.15
C ASP A 23 3.29 -20.91 22.84
N LYS A 24 3.16 -20.40 21.61
CA LYS A 24 2.05 -19.57 21.12
C LYS A 24 1.97 -18.19 21.78
N GLU A 25 3.07 -17.72 22.34
CA GLU A 25 3.19 -16.36 22.83
C GLU A 25 3.52 -15.41 21.67
N ARG A 26 3.08 -14.16 21.80
CA ARG A 26 3.22 -13.15 20.76
C ARG A 26 4.67 -12.66 20.74
N VAL A 27 5.28 -12.69 19.55
CA VAL A 27 6.56 -12.01 19.33
C VAL A 27 6.29 -10.50 19.30
N ASP A 28 6.94 -9.77 20.20
CA ASP A 28 6.77 -8.32 20.43
C ASP A 28 7.37 -7.42 19.34
N ALA A 29 7.77 -8.00 18.21
CA ALA A 29 8.33 -7.29 17.07
C ALA A 29 7.27 -6.47 16.32
N VAL A 30 7.51 -5.16 16.25
CA VAL A 30 6.72 -4.23 15.43
C VAL A 30 7.28 -4.16 14.02
N ALA A 31 6.50 -4.63 13.06
CA ALA A 31 6.89 -4.77 11.66
C ALA A 31 5.78 -4.32 10.70
N SER A 32 6.14 -4.12 9.43
CA SER A 32 5.21 -3.65 8.38
C SER A 32 4.13 -4.67 7.99
N ASN A 33 4.31 -5.95 8.34
CA ASN A 33 3.40 -7.03 7.98
C ASN A 33 1.99 -6.88 8.60
N ALA A 34 1.83 -6.04 9.63
CA ALA A 34 0.51 -5.63 10.12
C ALA A 34 -0.35 -4.98 9.01
N GLY A 35 0.27 -4.34 8.00
CA GLY A 35 -0.40 -3.85 6.80
C GLY A 35 -1.04 -4.97 5.96
N HIS A 36 -0.51 -6.20 6.00
CA HIS A 36 -1.08 -7.34 5.30
C HIS A 36 -2.37 -7.82 5.98
N VAL A 37 -2.48 -7.67 7.31
CA VAL A 37 -3.71 -7.94 8.06
C VAL A 37 -4.83 -7.00 7.59
N LEU A 38 -4.49 -5.74 7.30
CA LEU A 38 -5.42 -4.78 6.69
C LEU A 38 -5.75 -5.19 5.25
N TRP A 39 -4.76 -5.50 4.43
CA TRP A 39 -5.00 -5.90 3.04
C TRP A 39 -5.94 -7.10 2.92
N CYS A 40 -5.78 -8.10 3.79
CA CYS A 40 -6.64 -9.28 3.86
C CYS A 40 -8.04 -9.02 4.44
N GLY A 41 -8.35 -7.80 4.93
CA GLY A 41 -9.61 -7.50 5.60
C GLY A 41 -9.80 -8.27 6.91
N ALA A 42 -8.72 -8.61 7.60
CA ALA A 42 -8.76 -9.45 8.78
C ALA A 42 -8.87 -8.66 10.09
N ALA A 43 -8.56 -7.36 10.07
CA ALA A 43 -8.63 -6.46 11.22
C ALA A 43 -10.06 -5.94 11.49
N SER A 44 -10.35 -5.59 12.74
CA SER A 44 -11.52 -4.74 13.03
C SER A 44 -11.28 -3.30 12.54
N PRO A 45 -12.34 -2.51 12.21
CA PRO A 45 -12.17 -1.12 11.81
C PRO A 45 -11.48 -0.23 12.86
N GLU A 46 -11.67 -0.54 14.14
CA GLU A 46 -11.00 0.16 15.24
C GLU A 46 -9.50 -0.13 15.26
N ARG A 47 -9.13 -1.41 15.16
CA ARG A 47 -7.72 -1.82 15.15
C ARG A 47 -7.01 -1.39 13.89
N ALA A 48 -7.69 -1.33 12.75
CA ALA A 48 -7.14 -0.81 11.51
C ALA A 48 -6.61 0.63 11.65
N ARG A 49 -7.34 1.51 12.35
CA ARG A 49 -6.89 2.87 12.67
C ARG A 49 -5.62 2.89 13.51
N ARG A 50 -5.52 1.99 14.50
CA ARG A 50 -4.32 1.87 15.35
C ARG A 50 -3.12 1.31 14.59
N VAL A 51 -3.34 0.32 13.72
CA VAL A 51 -2.30 -0.20 12.82
C VAL A 51 -1.81 0.88 11.86
N ALA A 52 -2.70 1.68 11.29
CA ALA A 52 -2.29 2.79 10.43
C ALA A 52 -1.40 3.80 11.17
N ALA A 53 -1.77 4.16 12.40
CA ALA A 53 -0.94 5.01 13.25
C ALA A 53 0.43 4.39 13.58
N SER A 54 0.50 3.06 13.75
CA SER A 54 1.77 2.35 13.94
C SER A 54 2.63 2.34 12.67
N LEU A 55 2.05 2.01 11.50
CA LEU A 55 2.73 1.96 10.20
C LEU A 55 3.30 3.32 9.79
N LEU A 56 2.56 4.39 10.08
CA LEU A 56 2.95 5.77 9.78
C LEU A 56 3.64 6.49 10.95
N GLY A 57 3.87 5.79 12.06
CA GLY A 57 4.54 6.28 13.24
C GLY A 57 6.07 6.36 13.09
N PRO A 58 6.78 7.01 14.03
CA PRO A 58 8.22 7.28 13.94
C PRO A 58 9.10 6.01 13.89
N GLY A 59 8.60 4.90 14.43
CA GLY A 59 9.30 3.60 14.35
C GLY A 59 9.40 3.07 12.92
N LEU A 60 8.27 3.02 12.20
CA LEU A 60 8.18 2.37 10.88
C LEU A 60 8.27 3.34 9.71
N TRP A 61 7.71 4.55 9.81
CA TRP A 61 7.71 5.50 8.70
C TRP A 61 9.06 6.20 8.57
N SER A 62 9.74 5.99 7.45
CA SER A 62 11.02 6.65 7.17
C SER A 62 10.88 7.99 6.45
N GLY A 63 9.68 8.36 5.99
CA GLY A 63 9.45 9.47 5.06
C GLY A 63 9.70 9.12 3.59
N TRP A 64 10.37 8.00 3.32
CA TRP A 64 10.47 7.38 1.98
C TRP A 64 9.56 6.16 1.82
N GLY A 65 9.03 5.63 2.92
CA GLY A 65 8.13 4.48 2.98
C GLY A 65 8.15 3.83 4.37
N ILE A 66 7.32 2.82 4.54
CA ILE A 66 7.23 1.96 5.73
C ILE A 66 8.41 0.99 5.71
N ARG A 67 9.19 1.00 6.80
CA ARG A 67 10.28 0.06 7.07
C ARG A 67 9.72 -1.32 7.41
N THR A 68 10.46 -2.35 7.06
CA THR A 68 10.11 -3.74 7.38
C THR A 68 10.11 -4.07 8.88
N LEU A 69 10.94 -3.38 9.66
CA LEU A 69 11.03 -3.51 11.11
C LEU A 69 11.13 -2.10 11.73
N SER A 70 10.46 -1.89 12.86
CA SER A 70 10.49 -0.61 13.56
C SER A 70 11.91 -0.27 14.02
N ALA A 71 12.29 1.00 13.88
CA ALA A 71 13.57 1.53 14.34
C ALA A 71 13.76 1.48 15.86
N GLU A 72 12.71 1.17 16.60
CA GLU A 72 12.72 0.99 18.05
C GLU A 72 13.06 -0.44 18.47
N MET A 73 13.04 -1.40 17.52
CA MET A 73 13.39 -2.80 17.81
C MET A 73 14.91 -3.00 17.86
N ALA A 74 15.38 -3.85 18.78
CA ALA A 74 16.80 -4.17 18.93
C ALA A 74 17.43 -4.74 17.64
N GLY A 75 16.65 -5.46 16.82
CA GLY A 75 17.09 -6.04 15.55
C GLY A 75 17.12 -5.05 14.38
N TYR A 76 16.75 -3.79 14.57
CA TYR A 76 16.68 -2.81 13.49
C TYR A 76 18.04 -2.54 12.87
N ASN A 77 18.08 -2.62 11.55
CA ASN A 77 19.19 -2.25 10.72
C ASN A 77 18.67 -1.62 9.41
N PRO A 78 18.93 -0.33 9.14
CA PRO A 78 18.45 0.34 7.91
C PRO A 78 19.03 -0.25 6.62
N ILE A 79 20.12 -1.02 6.71
CA ILE A 79 20.74 -1.73 5.59
C ILE A 79 20.62 -3.26 5.73
N GLY A 80 19.80 -3.75 6.67
CA GLY A 80 19.56 -5.17 6.88
C GLY A 80 18.39 -5.67 6.04
N TYR A 81 18.58 -6.80 5.34
CA TYR A 81 17.53 -7.42 4.53
C TYR A 81 16.35 -7.81 5.42
N HIS A 82 15.18 -7.19 5.20
CA HIS A 82 13.98 -7.35 6.06
C HIS A 82 14.15 -6.97 7.54
N LEU A 83 15.20 -6.20 7.89
CA LEU A 83 15.44 -5.75 9.26
C LEU A 83 15.29 -4.23 9.43
N GLY A 84 14.62 -3.57 8.50
CA GLY A 84 14.50 -2.10 8.52
C GLY A 84 14.55 -1.46 7.15
N THR A 85 14.92 -2.19 6.09
CA THR A 85 14.79 -1.75 4.69
C THR A 85 13.34 -1.47 4.30
N VAL A 86 13.13 -0.66 3.26
CA VAL A 86 11.83 -0.34 2.67
C VAL A 86 11.66 -1.13 1.37
N TRP A 87 10.51 -1.77 1.25
CA TRP A 87 10.18 -2.66 0.12
C TRP A 87 8.95 -2.13 -0.62
N PRO A 88 9.03 -1.85 -1.93
CA PRO A 88 7.91 -1.33 -2.71
C PRO A 88 6.66 -2.19 -2.65
N HIS A 89 6.80 -3.52 -2.74
CA HIS A 89 5.65 -4.43 -2.77
C HIS A 89 4.94 -4.46 -1.41
N ASP A 90 5.70 -4.47 -0.33
CA ASP A 90 5.19 -4.48 1.04
C ASP A 90 4.44 -3.17 1.35
N ASN A 91 4.99 -2.04 0.88
CA ASN A 91 4.34 -0.73 0.98
C ASN A 91 3.05 -0.66 0.13
N ALA A 92 3.05 -1.25 -1.06
CA ALA A 92 1.86 -1.33 -1.89
C ALA A 92 0.74 -2.18 -1.24
N ILE A 93 1.09 -3.30 -0.61
CA ILE A 93 0.16 -4.13 0.15
C ILE A 93 -0.41 -3.35 1.35
N ALA A 94 0.46 -2.69 2.12
CA ALA A 94 0.02 -1.88 3.25
C ALA A 94 -0.93 -0.75 2.82
N ALA A 95 -0.60 -0.02 1.74
CA ALA A 95 -1.46 1.01 1.18
C ALA A 95 -2.81 0.47 0.70
N ALA A 96 -2.83 -0.68 0.02
CA ALA A 96 -4.08 -1.33 -0.38
C ALA A 96 -4.95 -1.72 0.82
N GLY A 97 -4.33 -2.17 1.91
CA GLY A 97 -5.01 -2.39 3.19
C GLY A 97 -5.58 -1.12 3.79
N LEU A 98 -4.83 -0.01 3.79
CA LEU A 98 -5.31 1.28 4.27
C LEU A 98 -6.52 1.77 3.46
N PHE A 99 -6.46 1.69 2.12
CA PHE A 99 -7.61 2.01 1.25
C PHE A 99 -8.84 1.16 1.57
N ARG A 100 -8.66 -0.15 1.79
CA ARG A 100 -9.75 -1.08 2.15
C ARG A 100 -10.52 -0.65 3.41
N TYR A 101 -9.83 -0.01 4.36
CA TYR A 101 -10.42 0.44 5.62
C TYR A 101 -10.85 1.91 5.61
N GLY A 102 -10.86 2.56 4.44
CA GLY A 102 -11.24 3.98 4.31
C GLY A 102 -10.19 4.96 4.84
N LEU A 103 -8.95 4.51 5.04
CA LEU A 103 -7.82 5.31 5.53
C LEU A 103 -7.05 5.90 4.34
N SER A 104 -7.78 6.66 3.52
CA SER A 104 -7.31 7.13 2.22
C SER A 104 -6.22 8.19 2.31
N GLN A 105 -6.18 9.01 3.37
CA GLN A 105 -5.10 9.96 3.61
C GLN A 105 -3.78 9.23 3.90
N GLU A 106 -3.82 8.24 4.79
CA GLU A 106 -2.69 7.39 5.13
C GLU A 106 -2.22 6.59 3.91
N ALA A 107 -3.14 6.01 3.15
CA ALA A 107 -2.83 5.23 1.97
C ALA A 107 -2.18 6.08 0.86
N THR A 108 -2.72 7.28 0.60
CA THR A 108 -2.16 8.20 -0.41
C THR A 108 -0.81 8.77 0.02
N GLN A 109 -0.53 8.90 1.32
CA GLN A 109 0.81 9.25 1.82
C GLN A 109 1.85 8.17 1.45
N VAL A 110 1.52 6.89 1.66
CA VAL A 110 2.40 5.76 1.29
C VAL A 110 2.59 5.71 -0.23
N ALA A 111 1.50 5.81 -1.00
CA ALA A 111 1.56 5.81 -2.47
C ALA A 111 2.44 6.97 -2.99
N SER A 112 2.26 8.16 -2.44
CA SER A 112 3.04 9.35 -2.80
C SER A 112 4.53 9.15 -2.53
N ALA A 113 4.90 8.57 -1.39
CA ALA A 113 6.31 8.31 -1.07
C ALA A 113 6.94 7.30 -2.04
N MET A 114 6.22 6.23 -2.41
CA MET A 114 6.69 5.26 -3.40
C MET A 114 6.89 5.89 -4.78
N LEU A 115 5.94 6.71 -5.25
CA LEU A 115 6.10 7.41 -6.52
C LEU A 115 7.23 8.44 -6.46
N GLN A 116 7.36 9.21 -5.38
CA GLN A 116 8.49 10.13 -5.21
C GLN A 116 9.84 9.42 -5.24
N ALA A 117 9.94 8.23 -4.63
CA ALA A 117 11.17 7.44 -4.61
C ALA A 117 11.62 7.03 -6.01
N THR A 118 10.69 6.78 -6.95
CA THR A 118 11.02 6.41 -8.34
C THR A 118 11.97 7.41 -9.00
N ALA A 119 11.81 8.72 -8.71
CA ALA A 119 12.60 9.79 -9.30
C ALA A 119 14.10 9.71 -8.98
N TYR A 120 14.48 8.96 -7.95
CA TYR A 120 15.86 8.79 -7.51
C TYR A 120 16.52 7.51 -8.03
N PHE A 121 15.75 6.62 -8.67
CA PHE A 121 16.24 5.38 -9.22
C PHE A 121 16.29 5.43 -10.74
N ARG A 122 17.23 4.67 -11.31
CA ARG A 122 17.44 4.60 -12.75
C ARG A 122 16.14 4.23 -13.47
N ASP A 123 15.89 4.89 -14.60
CA ASP A 123 14.71 4.67 -15.46
C ASP A 123 13.36 4.90 -14.75
N ALA A 124 13.35 5.61 -13.61
CA ALA A 124 12.18 5.84 -12.76
C ALA A 124 11.52 4.53 -12.28
N ARG A 125 12.33 3.51 -11.97
CA ARG A 125 11.87 2.19 -11.53
C ARG A 125 12.29 1.93 -10.10
N LEU A 126 11.35 1.47 -9.28
CA LEU A 126 11.67 1.02 -7.93
C LEU A 126 12.50 -0.27 -7.97
N PRO A 127 13.59 -0.37 -7.18
CA PRO A 127 14.33 -1.62 -7.01
C PRO A 127 13.54 -2.59 -6.11
N GLU A 128 14.02 -3.83 -5.97
CA GLU A 128 13.50 -4.79 -4.98
C GLU A 128 13.29 -4.19 -3.59
N LEU A 129 14.27 -3.44 -3.11
CA LEU A 129 14.29 -2.76 -1.82
C LEU A 129 15.29 -1.60 -1.84
N PHE A 130 15.13 -0.67 -0.90
CA PHE A 130 16.12 0.36 -0.59
C PHE A 130 16.29 0.51 0.92
N CYS A 131 17.37 1.16 1.34
CA CYS A 131 17.73 1.27 2.76
C CYS A 131 16.71 2.13 3.53
N GLY A 132 16.43 1.75 4.77
CA GLY A 132 15.43 2.37 5.63
C GLY A 132 15.86 3.64 6.36
N PHE A 133 16.84 4.39 5.84
CA PHE A 133 17.27 5.62 6.48
C PHE A 133 16.14 6.64 6.54
N ASP A 134 16.08 7.35 7.66
CA ASP A 134 15.14 8.45 7.84
C ASP A 134 15.38 9.55 6.79
N ARG A 135 14.30 10.07 6.21
CA ARG A 135 14.34 11.15 5.22
C ARG A 135 14.92 12.45 5.79
N ALA A 136 14.83 12.68 7.10
CA ALA A 136 15.50 13.79 7.76
C ALA A 136 17.03 13.62 7.80
N ARG A 137 17.53 12.39 7.70
CA ARG A 137 18.98 12.08 7.67
C ARG A 137 19.53 11.89 6.26
N SER A 138 18.67 11.51 5.30
CA SER A 138 19.04 11.35 3.88
C SER A 138 17.99 11.98 2.98
N SER A 139 18.41 12.97 2.18
CA SER A 139 17.57 13.70 1.22
C SER A 139 17.17 12.88 -0.02
N TYR A 140 17.59 11.62 -0.09
CA TYR A 140 17.20 10.65 -1.12
C TYR A 140 17.05 9.24 -0.52
N PRO A 141 16.25 8.35 -1.13
CA PRO A 141 16.18 6.94 -0.72
C PRO A 141 17.51 6.26 -1.04
N VAL A 142 18.26 5.88 -0.01
CA VAL A 142 19.60 5.32 -0.17
C VAL A 142 19.52 3.95 -0.84
N PRO A 143 20.18 3.73 -1.99
CA PRO A 143 20.14 2.45 -2.68
C PRO A 143 20.68 1.30 -1.82
N TYR A 144 20.04 0.13 -1.93
CA TYR A 144 20.55 -1.09 -1.31
C TYR A 144 21.56 -1.77 -2.26
N PRO A 145 22.79 -2.10 -1.80
CA PRO A 145 23.91 -2.43 -2.70
C PRO A 145 23.69 -3.62 -3.65
N VAL A 146 22.91 -4.61 -3.23
CA VAL A 146 22.70 -5.87 -3.98
C VAL A 146 21.23 -6.09 -4.35
N ALA A 147 20.43 -5.01 -4.41
CA ALA A 147 19.02 -5.10 -4.77
C ALA A 147 18.84 -5.59 -6.21
N CYS A 148 17.89 -6.50 -6.41
CA CYS A 148 17.45 -6.85 -7.75
C CYS A 148 16.74 -5.64 -8.41
N SER A 149 17.16 -5.24 -9.61
CA SER A 149 16.51 -4.16 -10.38
C SER A 149 16.61 -4.41 -11.89
N PRO A 150 15.49 -4.66 -12.59
CA PRO A 150 14.12 -4.69 -12.06
C PRO A 150 13.81 -6.01 -11.32
N GLN A 151 12.97 -5.92 -10.29
CA GLN A 151 12.36 -7.08 -9.61
C GLN A 151 10.86 -7.11 -9.90
N ALA A 152 10.30 -8.29 -10.16
CA ALA A 152 8.91 -8.42 -10.63
C ALA A 152 7.88 -7.84 -9.64
N TRP A 153 8.03 -8.07 -8.34
CA TRP A 153 7.10 -7.53 -7.33
C TRP A 153 7.22 -6.02 -7.19
N ALA A 154 8.45 -5.49 -7.18
CA ALA A 154 8.68 -4.04 -7.20
C ALA A 154 8.05 -3.37 -8.44
N ALA A 155 8.18 -3.98 -9.62
CA ALA A 155 7.55 -3.49 -10.84
C ALA A 155 6.01 -3.50 -10.75
N GLY A 156 5.41 -4.55 -10.19
CA GLY A 156 3.96 -4.67 -9.99
C GLY A 156 3.40 -3.71 -8.93
N SER A 157 4.24 -3.20 -8.02
CA SER A 157 3.81 -2.37 -6.89
C SER A 157 3.12 -1.08 -7.33
N LEU A 158 3.63 -0.42 -8.37
CA LEU A 158 3.05 0.84 -8.88
C LEU A 158 1.67 0.62 -9.50
N PHE A 159 1.48 -0.48 -10.23
CA PHE A 159 0.18 -0.83 -10.78
C PHE A 159 -0.81 -1.23 -9.68
N HIS A 160 -0.34 -1.93 -8.64
CA HIS A 160 -1.16 -2.28 -7.49
C HIS A 160 -1.61 -1.03 -6.72
N LEU A 161 -0.69 -0.07 -6.50
CA LEU A 161 -1.03 1.23 -5.90
C LEU A 161 -2.05 1.99 -6.74
N LEU A 162 -1.87 2.05 -8.06
CA LEU A 162 -2.82 2.70 -8.96
C LEU A 162 -4.21 2.06 -8.89
N GLY A 163 -4.28 0.73 -9.01
CA GLY A 163 -5.55 0.00 -8.90
C GLY A 163 -6.24 0.20 -7.55
N SER A 164 -5.45 0.29 -6.46
CA SER A 164 -5.96 0.52 -5.11
C SER A 164 -6.45 1.94 -4.90
N MET A 165 -5.72 2.96 -5.38
CA MET A 165 -6.15 4.36 -5.37
C MET A 165 -7.48 4.56 -6.08
N LEU A 166 -7.67 3.87 -7.21
CA LEU A 166 -8.89 3.94 -8.01
C LEU A 166 -9.99 2.99 -7.51
N GLY A 167 -9.70 2.14 -6.52
CA GLY A 167 -10.63 1.18 -5.97
C GLY A 167 -11.16 0.15 -6.96
N LEU A 168 -10.36 -0.24 -7.97
CA LEU A 168 -10.83 -1.10 -9.07
C LEU A 168 -11.14 -2.53 -8.59
N GLU A 169 -12.40 -2.95 -8.73
CA GLU A 169 -12.86 -4.32 -8.53
C GLU A 169 -13.57 -4.81 -9.81
N PRO A 170 -12.83 -5.46 -10.74
CA PRO A 170 -13.42 -6.01 -11.95
C PRO A 170 -14.10 -7.36 -11.69
N ASN A 171 -15.32 -7.52 -12.20
CA ASN A 171 -16.06 -8.77 -12.23
C ASN A 171 -16.45 -9.10 -13.68
N ALA A 172 -15.57 -9.82 -14.37
CA ALA A 172 -15.77 -10.20 -15.76
C ALA A 172 -17.03 -11.06 -15.98
N THR A 173 -17.37 -11.94 -15.03
CA THR A 173 -18.53 -12.83 -15.17
C THR A 173 -19.86 -12.11 -15.02
N ALA A 174 -19.90 -11.03 -14.22
CA ALA A 174 -21.08 -10.19 -14.07
C ALA A 174 -21.12 -9.01 -15.05
N GLY A 175 -20.07 -8.83 -15.87
CA GLY A 175 -19.93 -7.64 -16.71
C GLY A 175 -19.94 -6.36 -15.87
N GLU A 176 -19.25 -6.34 -14.73
CA GLU A 176 -19.22 -5.18 -13.82
C GLU A 176 -17.79 -4.74 -13.53
N LEU A 177 -17.57 -3.43 -13.46
CA LEU A 177 -16.38 -2.80 -12.90
C LEU A 177 -16.82 -1.84 -11.79
N VAL A 178 -16.46 -2.16 -10.55
CA VAL A 178 -16.71 -1.28 -9.40
C VAL A 178 -15.46 -0.46 -9.10
N LEU A 179 -15.65 0.82 -8.80
CA LEU A 179 -14.63 1.72 -8.25
C LEU A 179 -15.06 2.10 -6.82
N HIS A 180 -14.34 1.60 -5.82
CA HIS A 180 -14.61 1.88 -4.41
C HIS A 180 -13.82 3.09 -3.91
N ALA A 181 -14.53 4.12 -3.47
CA ALA A 181 -14.01 5.37 -2.92
C ALA A 181 -12.74 5.86 -3.66
N PRO A 182 -12.79 6.03 -4.99
CA PRO A 182 -11.61 6.40 -5.77
C PRO A 182 -11.02 7.69 -5.21
N THR A 183 -9.73 7.66 -4.91
CA THR A 183 -9.00 8.73 -4.22
C THR A 183 -7.67 8.97 -4.93
N LEU A 184 -7.41 10.22 -5.29
CA LEU A 184 -6.12 10.64 -5.85
C LEU A 184 -5.39 11.57 -4.87
N PRO A 185 -4.05 11.48 -4.75
CA PRO A 185 -3.26 12.43 -3.96
C PRO A 185 -3.25 13.82 -4.59
N ASP A 186 -2.93 14.85 -3.81
CA ASP A 186 -2.98 16.27 -4.22
C ASP A 186 -2.13 16.61 -5.45
N TRP A 187 -1.03 15.90 -5.67
CA TRP A 187 -0.15 16.10 -6.82
C TRP A 187 -0.63 15.41 -8.11
N LEU A 188 -1.67 14.56 -8.03
CA LEU A 188 -2.20 13.79 -9.16
C LEU A 188 -3.62 14.28 -9.50
N PRO A 189 -3.76 15.28 -10.39
CA PRO A 189 -5.05 15.91 -10.66
C PRO A 189 -6.03 14.98 -11.38
N GLU A 190 -5.52 14.12 -12.27
CA GLU A 190 -6.35 13.16 -12.99
C GLU A 190 -5.57 11.92 -13.41
N VAL A 191 -6.30 10.83 -13.64
CA VAL A 191 -5.82 9.58 -14.22
C VAL A 191 -6.75 9.19 -15.35
N ARG A 192 -6.19 8.98 -16.54
CA ARG A 192 -6.89 8.43 -17.69
C ARG A 192 -6.47 6.98 -17.90
N LEU A 193 -7.43 6.06 -17.86
CA LEU A 193 -7.26 4.66 -18.20
C LEU A 193 -7.84 4.44 -19.60
N GLU A 194 -7.04 3.88 -20.50
CA GLU A 194 -7.47 3.55 -21.85
C GLU A 194 -7.35 2.05 -22.10
N ASN A 195 -8.31 1.51 -22.85
CA ASN A 195 -8.38 0.11 -23.23
C ASN A 195 -8.38 -0.85 -22.02
N LEU A 196 -8.99 -0.44 -20.89
CA LEU A 196 -9.15 -1.31 -19.73
C LEU A 196 -10.13 -2.43 -20.07
N ARG A 197 -9.65 -3.68 -20.03
CA ARG A 197 -10.44 -4.85 -20.39
C ARG A 197 -11.02 -5.53 -19.15
N VAL A 198 -12.32 -5.81 -19.19
CA VAL A 198 -13.04 -6.60 -18.18
C VAL A 198 -13.88 -7.63 -18.91
N GLY A 199 -13.42 -8.89 -18.90
CA GLY A 199 -13.97 -9.93 -19.78
C GLY A 199 -13.80 -9.56 -21.25
N ASP A 200 -14.88 -9.64 -22.02
CA ASP A 200 -14.90 -9.26 -23.44
C ASP A 200 -15.13 -7.77 -23.67
N SER A 201 -15.49 -7.02 -22.61
CA SER A 201 -15.75 -5.59 -22.66
C SER A 201 -14.47 -4.77 -22.49
N VAL A 202 -14.49 -3.56 -23.05
CA VAL A 202 -13.39 -2.59 -22.98
C VAL A 202 -13.94 -1.22 -22.59
N VAL A 203 -13.29 -0.55 -21.64
CA VAL A 203 -13.69 0.76 -21.13
C VAL A 203 -12.51 1.72 -21.09
N ASP A 204 -12.75 2.98 -21.41
CA ASP A 204 -11.85 4.10 -21.12
C ASP A 204 -12.48 4.94 -20.03
N LEU A 205 -11.70 5.23 -18.99
CA LEU A 205 -12.12 5.98 -17.80
C LEU A 205 -11.26 7.21 -17.62
N LEU A 206 -11.87 8.28 -17.14
CA LEU A 206 -11.18 9.44 -16.61
C LEU A 206 -11.57 9.63 -15.15
N VAL A 207 -10.58 9.59 -14.28
CA VAL A 207 -10.75 9.82 -12.85
C VAL A 207 -10.11 11.15 -12.52
N ARG A 208 -10.90 12.12 -12.05
CA ARG A 208 -10.43 13.46 -11.68
C ARG A 208 -10.52 13.66 -10.18
N ARG A 209 -9.47 14.19 -9.57
CA ARG A 209 -9.47 14.57 -8.16
C ARG A 209 -10.53 15.65 -7.91
N SER A 210 -11.27 15.48 -6.82
CA SER A 210 -12.09 16.48 -6.15
C SER A 210 -11.57 16.64 -4.72
N ASP A 211 -12.04 17.65 -3.97
CA ASP A 211 -11.44 18.00 -2.67
C ASP A 211 -11.41 16.82 -1.69
N ASP A 212 -12.52 16.08 -1.57
CA ASP A 212 -12.66 14.95 -0.63
C ASP A 212 -12.84 13.58 -1.31
N SER A 213 -12.77 13.51 -2.64
CA SER A 213 -13.01 12.26 -3.41
C SER A 213 -12.45 12.35 -4.83
N ALA A 214 -12.71 11.37 -5.69
CA ALA A 214 -12.48 11.49 -7.13
C ALA A 214 -13.76 11.25 -7.94
N GLY A 215 -14.01 12.14 -8.91
CA GLY A 215 -15.07 11.97 -9.91
C GLY A 215 -14.63 11.00 -11.00
N VAL A 216 -15.53 10.14 -11.46
CA VAL A 216 -15.27 9.14 -12.51
C VAL A 216 -16.15 9.44 -13.73
N GLU A 217 -15.53 9.55 -14.89
CA GLU A 217 -16.16 9.77 -16.18
C GLU A 217 -15.86 8.58 -17.11
N VAL A 218 -16.91 7.99 -17.69
CA VAL A 218 -16.76 6.93 -18.70
C VAL A 218 -16.62 7.60 -20.07
N LEU A 219 -15.42 7.57 -20.63
CA LEU A 219 -15.12 8.22 -21.92
C LEU A 219 -15.55 7.35 -23.11
N ARG A 220 -15.36 6.05 -22.99
CA ARG A 220 -15.72 5.06 -24.02
C ARG A 220 -16.07 3.74 -23.35
N ARG A 221 -17.05 3.03 -23.89
CA ARG A 221 -17.39 1.66 -23.48
C ARG A 221 -17.77 0.83 -24.71
N THR A 222 -17.18 -0.35 -24.83
CA THR A 222 -17.50 -1.37 -25.84
C THR A 222 -17.85 -2.67 -25.13
N GLY A 223 -18.90 -3.35 -25.57
CA GLY A 223 -19.43 -4.54 -24.89
C GLY A 223 -20.46 -4.19 -23.80
N ASP A 224 -20.96 -5.22 -23.13
CA ASP A 224 -21.90 -5.08 -22.02
C ASP A 224 -21.09 -4.99 -20.71
N LEU A 225 -20.93 -3.78 -20.18
CA LEU A 225 -20.18 -3.51 -18.95
C LEU A 225 -20.89 -2.45 -18.11
N SER A 226 -21.28 -2.79 -16.89
CA SER A 226 -21.70 -1.85 -15.87
C SER A 226 -20.47 -1.23 -15.20
N VAL A 227 -20.41 0.10 -15.10
CA VAL A 227 -19.38 0.81 -14.34
C VAL A 227 -20.06 1.45 -13.15
N VAL A 228 -19.66 1.05 -11.94
CA VAL A 228 -20.30 1.45 -10.69
C VAL A 228 -19.28 2.16 -9.82
N VAL A 229 -19.63 3.33 -9.28
CA VAL A 229 -18.83 4.01 -8.26
C VAL A 229 -19.52 3.84 -6.92
N ARG A 230 -18.81 3.31 -5.92
CA ARG A 230 -19.28 3.18 -4.53
C ARG A 230 -18.45 4.11 -3.67
N LEU A 231 -19.09 5.02 -2.94
CA LEU A 231 -18.44 5.98 -2.05
C LEU A 231 -18.46 5.47 -0.61
#